data_AF-A0A2S7Y5C1-F1
#
_entry.id   AF-A0A2S7Y5C1-F1
#
_cell.length_a   1.000
_cell.length_b   1.000
_cell.length_c   1.000
_cell.angle_alpha   90.00
_cell.angle_beta   90.00
_cell.angle_gamma   90.00
#
_symmetry.space_group_name_H-M   'P 1'
#
loop_
_entity.id
_entity.type
_entity.pdbx_description
1 polymer ?
#
loop_
_entity_poly.entity_id
_entity_poly.type
_entity_poly.pdbx_seq_one_letter_code
_entity_poly.pdbx_strand_id
1 'polypeptide(L)'
;MIFNAISIIAAVLAMSHTAVSAPTNQTKPGAEFSKAARLRMADSFAERYSILADDKDFVFDLGQNGFPSIANRQTFPAMVGTGTSIAAARFPGCSISKLHIHPRAAEMLVLSGRLVTETIPELGAAAVGAADGQTVLQQQQQRVIRNELAPNTLTVFDQGALHTQINPECDDATALTVFSAEDGGFGFVADQAFALPDDVIATQLGDAISGADIDRIRAALPAGVAAQIDACVEKCKIEKRHFQGGKSTRLERECGVDGVLVRGLQAEVWMLSARRGTRCGC
;
A
#
# COMPACT_ATOMS: atom_id res chain seq x y z
N MET A 1 98.87 -9.43 -14.56
CA MET A 1 98.12 -9.22 -15.82
C MET A 1 96.64 -9.24 -15.50
N ILE A 2 95.90 -8.31 -16.10
CA ILE A 2 94.43 -8.20 -16.17
C ILE A 2 93.73 -7.50 -14.98
N PHE A 3 93.71 -6.16 -15.10
CA PHE A 3 92.62 -5.18 -15.00
C PHE A 3 91.65 -5.08 -13.79
N ASN A 4 91.67 -3.85 -13.24
CA ASN A 4 90.57 -2.94 -12.84
C ASN A 4 89.53 -3.41 -11.81
N ALA A 5 89.45 -2.84 -10.61
CA ALA A 5 89.16 -1.45 -10.19
C ALA A 5 87.68 -1.20 -9.88
N ILE A 6 87.49 -0.33 -8.88
CA ILE A 6 86.30 0.47 -8.52
C ILE A 6 85.49 -0.01 -7.31
N SER A 7 85.79 0.67 -6.21
CA SER A 7 85.00 0.92 -5.00
C SER A 7 83.80 1.81 -5.30
N ILE A 8 82.58 1.52 -4.81
CA ILE A 8 81.56 2.53 -4.47
C ILE A 8 80.69 2.06 -3.29
N ILE A 9 80.56 2.95 -2.31
CA ILE A 9 79.68 3.01 -1.14
C ILE A 9 78.20 2.87 -1.54
N ALA A 10 77.42 2.01 -0.89
CA ALA A 10 75.97 2.00 -1.00
C ALA A 10 75.32 2.31 0.35
N ALA A 11 74.69 3.48 0.41
CA ALA A 11 73.96 4.02 1.53
C ALA A 11 72.75 3.16 1.91
N VAL A 12 72.49 3.05 3.22
CA VAL A 12 71.27 2.50 3.79
C VAL A 12 70.11 3.43 3.44
N LEU A 13 69.32 3.07 2.43
CA LEU A 13 68.05 3.72 2.13
C LEU A 13 66.94 2.96 2.86
N ALA A 14 66.50 3.50 4.00
CA ALA A 14 65.30 3.05 4.67
C ALA A 14 64.09 3.37 3.77
N MET A 15 63.60 2.37 3.04
CA MET A 15 62.32 2.48 2.34
C MET A 15 61.20 2.27 3.37
N SER A 16 60.73 3.37 3.94
CA SER A 16 59.44 3.45 4.61
C SER A 16 58.35 3.10 3.59
N HIS A 17 57.85 1.87 3.65
CA HIS A 17 56.62 1.50 2.95
C HIS A 17 55.47 2.29 3.56
N THR A 18 55.07 3.38 2.92
CA THR A 18 53.70 3.89 3.07
C THR A 18 52.79 2.85 2.42
N ALA A 19 52.32 1.89 3.21
CA ALA A 19 51.19 1.06 2.82
C ALA A 19 50.00 1.99 2.61
N VAL A 20 49.78 2.38 1.35
CA VAL A 20 48.50 2.93 0.92
C VAL A 20 47.49 1.81 1.16
N SER A 21 46.72 1.96 2.24
CA SER A 21 45.58 1.09 2.47
C SER A 21 44.63 1.34 1.30
N ALA A 22 44.49 0.35 0.40
CA ALA A 22 43.42 0.37 -0.57
C ALA A 22 42.10 0.59 0.21
N PRO A 23 41.20 1.48 -0.23
CA PRO A 23 39.90 1.57 0.41
C PRO A 23 39.27 0.18 0.32
N THR A 24 39.18 -0.51 1.45
CA THR A 24 38.36 -1.70 1.57
C THR A 24 36.96 -1.23 1.24
N ASN A 25 36.54 -1.47 0.01
CA ASN A 25 35.15 -1.31 -0.38
C ASN A 25 34.41 -2.33 0.48
N GLN A 26 33.93 -1.90 1.64
CA GLN A 26 32.91 -2.61 2.37
C GLN A 26 31.62 -2.46 1.57
N THR A 27 31.59 -3.04 0.37
CA THR A 27 30.34 -3.55 -0.17
C THR A 27 29.88 -4.55 0.88
N LYS A 28 28.92 -4.12 1.71
CA LYS A 28 27.95 -5.05 2.30
C LYS A 28 27.68 -6.11 1.23
N PRO A 29 27.74 -7.42 1.53
CA PRO A 29 27.33 -8.44 0.57
C PRO A 29 26.02 -7.96 -0.06
N GLY A 30 26.06 -7.69 -1.38
CA GLY A 30 25.01 -6.95 -2.06
C GLY A 30 23.67 -7.58 -1.68
N ALA A 31 22.74 -6.79 -1.14
CA ALA A 31 21.46 -7.32 -0.72
C ALA A 31 20.89 -8.16 -1.87
N GLU A 32 20.59 -9.43 -1.60
CA GLU A 32 20.05 -10.31 -2.62
C GLU A 32 18.77 -9.66 -3.18
N PHE A 33 18.66 -9.63 -4.52
CA PHE A 33 17.45 -9.13 -5.16
C PHE A 33 16.22 -9.90 -4.64
N SER A 34 15.13 -9.19 -4.39
CA SER A 34 13.87 -9.85 -4.01
C SER A 34 13.44 -10.86 -5.06
N LYS A 35 12.66 -11.89 -4.67
CA LYS A 35 12.07 -12.85 -5.63
C LYS A 35 11.40 -12.12 -6.81
N ALA A 36 10.63 -11.07 -6.52
CA ALA A 36 9.97 -10.27 -7.54
C ALA A 36 10.94 -9.58 -8.51
N ALA A 37 12.08 -9.07 -8.02
CA ALA A 37 13.11 -8.47 -8.86
C ALA A 37 13.80 -9.53 -9.73
N ARG A 38 14.16 -10.68 -9.15
CA ARG A 38 14.74 -11.81 -9.90
C ARG A 38 13.80 -12.30 -11.00
N LEU A 39 12.50 -12.42 -10.73
CA LEU A 39 11.50 -12.84 -11.72
C LEU A 39 11.36 -11.88 -12.91
N ARG A 40 11.62 -10.59 -12.71
CA ARG A 40 11.63 -9.59 -13.79
C ARG A 40 12.90 -9.64 -14.63
N MET A 41 14.00 -10.14 -14.07
CA MET A 41 15.29 -10.26 -14.74
C MET A 41 15.52 -11.65 -15.36
N ALA A 42 14.64 -12.61 -15.11
CA ALA A 42 14.75 -13.96 -15.66
C ALA A 42 14.76 -13.91 -17.20
N ASP A 43 15.72 -14.59 -17.81
CA ASP A 43 15.92 -14.63 -19.27
C ASP A 43 14.78 -15.37 -19.99
N SER A 44 14.08 -16.25 -19.27
CA SER A 44 12.93 -16.99 -19.80
C SER A 44 11.88 -17.31 -18.73
N PHE A 45 10.67 -17.64 -19.17
CA PHE A 45 9.64 -18.15 -18.25
C PHE A 45 10.01 -19.48 -17.60
N ALA A 46 10.82 -20.32 -18.25
CA ALA A 46 11.27 -21.59 -17.67
C ALA A 46 12.17 -21.36 -16.44
N GLU A 47 13.07 -20.37 -16.51
CA GLU A 47 13.95 -20.00 -15.39
C GLU A 47 13.15 -19.56 -14.16
N ARG A 48 11.98 -18.95 -14.37
CA ARG A 48 11.13 -18.46 -13.26
C ARG A 48 10.69 -19.57 -12.31
N TYR A 49 10.55 -20.81 -12.77
CA TYR A 49 10.23 -21.96 -11.92
C TYR A 49 11.40 -22.40 -11.03
N SER A 50 12.64 -22.02 -11.36
CA SER A 50 13.78 -22.16 -10.43
C SER A 50 13.79 -21.08 -9.34
N ILE A 51 13.13 -19.95 -9.58
CA ILE A 51 12.96 -18.86 -8.61
C ILE A 51 11.75 -19.12 -7.70
N LEU A 52 10.65 -19.63 -8.29
CA LEU A 52 9.44 -20.11 -7.61
C LEU A 52 9.52 -21.63 -7.39
N ALA A 53 10.54 -22.08 -6.66
CA ALA A 53 10.89 -23.50 -6.59
C ALA A 53 9.98 -24.32 -5.67
N ASP A 54 9.30 -23.68 -4.71
CA ASP A 54 8.39 -24.37 -3.80
C ASP A 54 6.96 -24.37 -4.35
N ASP A 55 6.23 -25.49 -4.29
CA ASP A 55 4.81 -25.54 -4.71
C ASP A 55 3.95 -24.47 -4.03
N LYS A 56 4.26 -24.12 -2.77
CA LYS A 56 3.59 -23.05 -2.01
C LYS A 56 3.78 -21.65 -2.59
N ASP A 57 4.80 -21.44 -3.43
CA ASP A 57 5.02 -20.15 -4.11
C ASP A 57 3.90 -19.86 -5.14
N PHE A 58 3.02 -20.83 -5.44
CA PHE A 58 1.87 -20.72 -6.34
C PHE A 58 0.51 -20.69 -5.61
N VAL A 59 0.50 -20.62 -4.29
CA VAL A 59 -0.74 -20.52 -3.49
C VAL A 59 -0.73 -19.24 -2.68
N PHE A 60 -1.81 -18.46 -2.79
CA PHE A 60 -2.04 -17.28 -1.98
C PHE A 60 -3.39 -17.38 -1.26
N ASP A 61 -3.37 -17.31 0.07
CA ASP A 61 -4.58 -17.36 0.88
C ASP A 61 -5.16 -15.95 1.06
N LEU A 62 -6.18 -15.64 0.27
CA LEU A 62 -6.93 -14.39 0.34
C LEU A 62 -7.72 -14.22 1.65
N GLY A 63 -7.89 -15.28 2.44
CA GLY A 63 -8.59 -15.28 3.72
C GLY A 63 -7.73 -14.96 4.95
N GLN A 64 -6.41 -14.86 4.82
CA GLN A 64 -5.52 -14.53 5.95
C GLN A 64 -5.75 -13.12 6.49
N ASN A 65 -5.54 -12.94 7.80
CA ASN A 65 -5.90 -11.77 8.61
C ASN A 65 -5.15 -10.46 8.27
N GLY A 66 -5.47 -9.86 7.13
CA GLY A 66 -5.12 -8.48 6.79
C GLY A 66 -6.10 -7.97 5.74
N PHE A 67 -6.94 -6.99 6.09
CA PHE A 67 -7.93 -6.42 5.18
C PHE A 67 -7.47 -5.03 4.70
N PRO A 68 -7.38 -4.78 3.38
CA PRO A 68 -7.55 -5.73 2.28
C PRO A 68 -6.37 -6.74 2.16
N SER A 69 -6.69 -7.99 1.82
CA SER A 69 -5.69 -9.00 1.47
C SER A 69 -5.45 -8.89 -0.03
N ILE A 70 -4.23 -8.53 -0.43
CA ILE A 70 -3.88 -8.21 -1.81
C ILE A 70 -2.82 -9.19 -2.29
N ALA A 71 -3.13 -9.93 -3.35
CA ALA A 71 -2.20 -10.72 -4.15
C ALA A 71 -1.65 -9.85 -5.29
N ASN A 72 -0.43 -9.35 -5.12
CA ASN A 72 0.26 -8.54 -6.11
C ASN A 72 1.73 -8.97 -6.23
N ARG A 73 2.48 -8.37 -7.13
CA ARG A 73 3.90 -8.71 -7.34
C ARG A 73 4.80 -8.60 -6.10
N GLN A 74 4.39 -7.83 -5.08
CA GLN A 74 5.15 -7.66 -3.83
C GLN A 74 4.79 -8.75 -2.80
N THR A 75 3.51 -9.08 -2.67
CA THR A 75 3.00 -10.01 -1.65
C THR A 75 2.89 -11.45 -2.15
N PHE A 76 2.74 -11.63 -3.47
CA PHE A 76 2.64 -12.92 -4.14
C PHE A 76 3.50 -12.91 -5.43
N PRO A 77 4.79 -13.26 -5.35
CA PRO A 77 5.73 -13.16 -6.47
C PRO A 77 5.31 -13.90 -7.75
N ALA A 78 4.46 -14.93 -7.65
CA ALA A 78 3.87 -15.59 -8.82
C ALA A 78 3.07 -14.64 -9.72
N MET A 79 2.59 -13.50 -9.19
CA MET A 79 1.89 -12.47 -9.97
C MET A 79 2.82 -11.67 -10.90
N VAL A 80 4.15 -11.79 -10.80
CA VAL A 80 5.05 -11.03 -11.69
C VAL A 80 4.80 -11.41 -13.15
N GLY A 81 4.60 -10.44 -14.03
CA GLY A 81 4.31 -10.67 -15.44
C GLY A 81 2.89 -11.16 -15.75
N THR A 82 1.97 -11.25 -14.78
CA THR A 82 0.55 -11.52 -15.08
C THR A 82 -0.18 -10.26 -15.53
N GLY A 83 0.38 -9.08 -15.25
CA GLY A 83 -0.26 -7.80 -15.56
C GLY A 83 -1.47 -7.48 -14.68
N THR A 84 -1.71 -8.23 -13.61
CA THR A 84 -2.89 -8.06 -12.74
C THR A 84 -2.53 -8.14 -11.26
N SER A 85 -3.42 -7.64 -10.40
CA SER A 85 -3.43 -7.96 -8.98
C SER A 85 -4.84 -8.30 -8.54
N ILE A 86 -4.98 -9.04 -7.43
CA ILE A 86 -6.27 -9.49 -6.92
C ILE A 86 -6.36 -9.07 -5.45
N ALA A 87 -7.52 -8.57 -5.03
CA ALA A 87 -7.78 -8.28 -3.63
C ALA A 87 -9.08 -8.94 -3.17
N ALA A 88 -9.07 -9.47 -1.94
CA ALA A 88 -10.29 -9.80 -1.23
C ALA A 88 -10.61 -8.68 -0.25
N ALA A 89 -11.84 -8.17 -0.34
CA ALA A 89 -12.32 -7.09 0.47
C ALA A 89 -13.52 -7.47 1.34
N ARG A 90 -13.54 -6.97 2.58
CA ARG A 90 -14.65 -7.08 3.53
C ARG A 90 -15.16 -5.69 3.83
N PHE A 91 -16.45 -5.48 3.61
CA PHE A 91 -17.15 -4.25 3.94
C PHE A 91 -18.04 -4.54 5.15
N PRO A 92 -17.62 -4.15 6.36
CA PRO A 92 -18.48 -4.32 7.53
C PRO A 92 -19.84 -3.65 7.34
N GLY A 93 -20.85 -4.12 8.05
CA GLY A 93 -22.16 -3.47 8.07
C GLY A 93 -22.03 -1.96 8.32
N CYS A 94 -22.77 -1.16 7.56
CA CYS A 94 -22.77 0.30 7.63
C CYS A 94 -21.42 0.99 7.32
N SER A 95 -20.49 0.31 6.64
CA SER A 95 -19.22 0.90 6.24
C SER A 95 -19.29 1.63 4.90
N ILE A 96 -18.39 2.59 4.73
CA ILE A 96 -18.13 3.28 3.46
C ILE A 96 -16.61 3.32 3.24
N SER A 97 -16.15 2.89 2.07
CA SER A 97 -14.75 3.13 1.68
C SER A 97 -14.58 4.61 1.39
N LYS A 98 -13.49 5.22 1.87
CA LYS A 98 -13.21 6.62 1.55
C LYS A 98 -13.10 6.78 0.03
N LEU A 99 -13.53 7.92 -0.50
CA LEU A 99 -13.37 8.22 -1.93
C LEU A 99 -11.91 8.03 -2.34
N HIS A 100 -11.66 7.13 -3.28
CA HIS A 100 -10.31 6.74 -3.66
C HIS A 100 -10.15 6.57 -5.17
N ILE A 101 -8.89 6.42 -5.58
CA ILE A 101 -8.44 6.29 -6.95
C ILE A 101 -7.37 5.21 -7.08
N HIS A 102 -7.43 4.46 -8.18
CA HIS A 102 -6.38 3.57 -8.66
C HIS A 102 -5.66 4.22 -9.86
N PRO A 103 -4.53 4.91 -9.67
CA PRO A 103 -3.90 5.69 -10.73
C PRO A 103 -3.33 4.83 -11.88
N ARG A 104 -3.10 3.53 -11.65
CA ARG A 104 -2.43 2.62 -12.58
C ARG A 104 -3.23 1.37 -12.92
N ALA A 105 -4.47 1.24 -12.46
CA ALA A 105 -5.32 0.09 -12.79
C ALA A 105 -6.80 0.46 -12.83
N ALA A 106 -7.54 -0.16 -13.75
CA ALA A 106 -8.97 -0.36 -13.60
C ALA A 106 -9.23 -1.40 -12.51
N GLU A 107 -10.38 -1.29 -11.84
CA GLU A 107 -10.85 -2.21 -10.81
C GLU A 107 -12.12 -2.92 -11.29
N MET A 108 -12.10 -4.26 -11.27
CA MET A 108 -13.27 -5.10 -11.55
C MET A 108 -13.68 -5.82 -10.28
N LEU A 109 -14.80 -5.40 -9.69
CA LEU A 109 -15.29 -5.89 -8.40
C LEU A 109 -16.44 -6.87 -8.62
N VAL A 110 -16.33 -8.07 -8.05
CA VAL A 110 -17.37 -9.09 -7.98
C VAL A 110 -17.85 -9.23 -6.54
N LEU A 111 -19.15 -9.09 -6.33
CA LEU A 111 -19.73 -8.96 -5.00
C LEU A 111 -20.39 -10.26 -4.51
N SER A 112 -20.18 -10.64 -3.25
CA SER A 112 -20.91 -11.75 -2.59
C SER A 112 -22.03 -11.28 -1.66
N GLY A 113 -22.14 -9.98 -1.38
CA GLY A 113 -23.19 -9.35 -0.55
C GLY A 113 -24.02 -8.30 -1.29
N ARG A 114 -24.39 -7.21 -0.60
CA ARG A 114 -24.95 -6.01 -1.23
C ARG A 114 -24.04 -4.80 -0.98
N LEU A 115 -23.86 -3.98 -2.00
CA LEU A 115 -23.14 -2.73 -1.91
C LEU A 115 -23.85 -1.69 -2.77
N VAL A 116 -23.69 -0.44 -2.39
CA VAL A 116 -23.93 0.70 -3.26
C VAL A 116 -22.57 1.22 -3.70
N THR A 117 -22.41 1.50 -4.98
CA THR A 117 -21.17 2.07 -5.52
C THR A 117 -21.45 3.40 -6.18
N GLU A 118 -20.54 4.34 -5.99
CA GLU A 118 -20.54 5.62 -6.71
C GLU A 118 -19.20 5.84 -7.39
N THR A 119 -19.24 6.17 -8.68
CA THR A 119 -18.07 6.37 -9.53
C THR A 119 -18.14 7.72 -10.21
N ILE A 120 -17.04 8.46 -10.15
CA ILE A 120 -16.83 9.74 -10.81
C ILE A 120 -15.79 9.49 -11.92
N PRO A 121 -16.21 9.37 -13.18
CA PRO A 121 -15.31 9.26 -14.32
C PRO A 121 -14.49 10.53 -14.55
N GLU A 122 -13.52 10.47 -15.46
CA GLU A 122 -12.66 11.60 -15.80
C GLU A 122 -13.43 12.81 -16.36
N LEU A 123 -12.73 13.95 -16.42
CA LEU A 123 -13.27 15.20 -16.94
C LEU A 123 -13.75 15.03 -18.38
N GLY A 124 -14.95 15.53 -18.68
CA GLY A 124 -15.58 15.46 -20.00
C GLY A 124 -16.66 14.38 -20.11
N ALA A 125 -16.74 13.47 -19.14
CA ALA A 125 -17.91 12.61 -18.97
C ALA A 125 -19.11 13.45 -18.48
N ALA A 126 -19.92 13.91 -19.42
CA ALA A 126 -21.10 14.71 -19.13
C ALA A 126 -22.18 13.91 -18.38
N ALA A 127 -22.93 14.59 -17.52
CA ALA A 127 -24.12 14.04 -16.90
C ALA A 127 -25.11 13.53 -17.98
N VAL A 128 -25.85 12.47 -17.67
CA VAL A 128 -26.85 11.91 -18.58
C VAL A 128 -27.90 12.98 -18.88
N GLY A 129 -28.08 13.32 -20.16
CA GLY A 129 -29.02 14.35 -20.60
C GLY A 129 -28.44 15.77 -20.70
N ALA A 130 -27.12 15.94 -20.52
CA ALA A 130 -26.45 17.19 -20.86
C ALA A 130 -26.61 17.48 -22.37
N ALA A 131 -26.95 18.72 -22.72
CA ALA A 131 -27.07 19.13 -24.12
C ALA A 131 -25.70 19.12 -24.82
N ASP A 132 -25.67 18.64 -26.07
CA ASP A 132 -24.47 18.64 -26.90
C ASP A 132 -23.86 20.06 -26.95
N GLY A 133 -22.57 20.16 -26.59
CA GLY A 133 -21.80 21.40 -26.68
C GLY A 133 -21.67 22.24 -25.39
N GLN A 134 -22.28 21.83 -24.28
CA GLN A 134 -21.96 22.42 -22.96
C GLN A 134 -20.78 21.71 -22.33
N THR A 135 -19.69 22.44 -22.05
CA THR A 135 -18.51 21.86 -21.42
C THR A 135 -18.81 21.55 -19.95
N VAL A 136 -18.43 20.36 -19.48
CA VAL A 136 -18.56 19.92 -18.06
C VAL A 136 -18.02 20.98 -17.09
N LEU A 137 -16.98 21.70 -17.51
CA LEU A 137 -16.31 22.76 -16.75
C LEU A 137 -17.17 24.00 -16.49
N GLN A 138 -18.05 24.38 -17.43
CA GLN A 138 -18.81 25.63 -17.32
C GLN A 138 -20.08 25.48 -16.47
N GLN A 139 -20.58 24.25 -16.27
CA GLN A 139 -21.85 24.02 -15.59
C GLN A 139 -21.76 23.03 -14.43
N GLN A 140 -20.55 22.63 -14.00
CA GLN A 140 -20.32 21.68 -12.91
C GLN A 140 -21.11 20.37 -13.06
N GLN A 141 -21.35 19.93 -14.31
CA GLN A 141 -22.15 18.74 -14.62
C GLN A 141 -21.30 17.46 -14.63
N GLN A 142 -20.46 17.28 -13.62
CA GLN A 142 -19.64 16.08 -13.49
C GLN A 142 -20.56 14.86 -13.32
N ARG A 143 -20.42 13.86 -14.20
CA ARG A 143 -21.21 12.63 -14.07
C ARG A 143 -20.85 11.89 -12.78
N VAL A 144 -21.87 11.38 -12.11
CA VAL A 144 -21.74 10.39 -11.03
C VAL A 144 -22.55 9.16 -11.43
N ILE A 145 -21.88 8.01 -11.52
CA ILE A 145 -22.50 6.72 -11.81
C ILE A 145 -22.78 6.05 -10.47
N ARG A 146 -24.05 5.84 -10.14
CA ARG A 146 -24.48 5.18 -8.91
C ARG A 146 -25.17 3.85 -9.24
N ASN A 147 -24.74 2.77 -8.60
CA ASN A 147 -25.33 1.45 -8.76
C ASN A 147 -25.63 0.79 -7.41
N GLU A 148 -26.70 0.01 -7.36
CA GLU A 148 -26.97 -0.93 -6.27
C GLU A 148 -26.59 -2.34 -6.74
N LEU A 149 -25.59 -2.92 -6.12
CA LEU A 149 -25.01 -4.21 -6.48
C LEU A 149 -25.63 -5.31 -5.63
N ALA A 150 -26.17 -6.33 -6.30
CA ALA A 150 -26.65 -7.56 -5.68
C ALA A 150 -25.54 -8.64 -5.65
N PRO A 151 -25.72 -9.74 -4.91
CA PRO A 151 -24.76 -10.84 -4.96
C PRO A 151 -24.56 -11.36 -6.39
N ASN A 152 -23.32 -11.76 -6.70
CA ASN A 152 -22.86 -12.23 -8.00
C ASN A 152 -22.96 -11.20 -9.13
N THR A 153 -22.97 -9.91 -8.80
CA THR A 153 -22.85 -8.82 -9.78
C THR A 153 -21.40 -8.39 -9.94
N LEU A 154 -21.06 -7.93 -11.15
CA LEU A 154 -19.76 -7.35 -11.47
C LEU A 154 -19.95 -5.85 -11.75
N THR A 155 -19.06 -5.03 -11.22
CA THR A 155 -18.93 -3.63 -11.61
C THR A 155 -17.49 -3.32 -12.02
N VAL A 156 -17.33 -2.27 -12.82
CA VAL A 156 -16.03 -1.80 -13.31
C VAL A 156 -15.85 -0.36 -12.89
N PHE A 157 -14.69 -0.07 -12.30
CA PHE A 157 -14.17 1.27 -12.10
C PHE A 157 -12.99 1.46 -13.05
N ASP A 158 -13.10 2.40 -13.98
CA ASP A 158 -12.03 2.65 -14.94
C ASP A 158 -10.76 3.15 -14.24
N GLN A 159 -9.60 2.93 -14.87
CA GLN A 159 -8.34 3.42 -14.34
C GLN A 159 -8.41 4.93 -14.11
N GLY A 160 -8.05 5.37 -12.91
CA GLY A 160 -8.09 6.78 -12.54
C GLY A 160 -9.47 7.35 -12.22
N ALA A 161 -10.56 6.58 -12.35
CA ALA A 161 -11.89 7.01 -11.92
C ALA A 161 -11.96 7.05 -10.39
N LEU A 162 -12.51 8.13 -9.83
CA LEU A 162 -12.72 8.21 -8.38
C LEU A 162 -13.93 7.37 -8.02
N HIS A 163 -13.89 6.61 -6.94
CA HIS A 163 -15.04 5.82 -6.53
C HIS A 163 -15.07 5.52 -5.03
N THR A 164 -16.25 5.11 -4.58
CA THR A 164 -16.53 4.66 -3.22
C THR A 164 -17.50 3.49 -3.25
N GLN A 165 -17.37 2.61 -2.27
CA GLN A 165 -18.28 1.51 -2.03
C GLN A 165 -18.88 1.63 -0.63
N ILE A 166 -20.18 1.46 -0.55
CA ILE A 166 -20.99 1.64 0.65
C ILE A 166 -21.69 0.33 0.93
N ASN A 167 -21.56 -0.18 2.15
CA ASN A 167 -22.43 -1.24 2.65
C ASN A 167 -23.60 -0.62 3.41
N PRO A 168 -24.81 -0.56 2.83
CA PRO A 168 -25.99 0.00 3.50
C PRO A 168 -26.65 -0.99 4.47
N GLU A 169 -26.20 -2.23 4.51
CA GLU A 169 -26.78 -3.31 5.30
C GLU A 169 -26.14 -3.41 6.69
N CYS A 170 -26.82 -4.13 7.58
CA CYS A 170 -26.29 -4.41 8.93
C CYS A 170 -25.26 -5.55 8.94
N ASP A 171 -25.34 -6.45 7.96
CA ASP A 171 -24.42 -7.58 7.82
C ASP A 171 -23.22 -7.21 6.95
N ASP A 172 -22.12 -7.93 7.15
CA ASP A 172 -20.91 -7.73 6.38
C ASP A 172 -21.07 -8.24 4.94
N ALA A 173 -20.49 -7.51 4.00
CA ALA A 173 -20.35 -7.94 2.60
C ALA A 173 -18.89 -8.26 2.29
N THR A 174 -18.66 -9.21 1.39
CA THR A 174 -17.32 -9.48 0.84
C THR A 174 -17.31 -9.29 -0.66
N ALA A 175 -16.19 -8.83 -1.20
CA ALA A 175 -15.96 -8.71 -2.62
C ALA A 175 -14.60 -9.29 -3.00
N LEU A 176 -14.53 -9.85 -4.20
CA LEU A 176 -13.28 -10.17 -4.86
C LEU A 176 -13.07 -9.15 -5.97
N THR A 177 -11.89 -8.57 -6.00
CA THR A 177 -11.54 -7.51 -6.92
C THR A 177 -10.32 -7.91 -7.74
N VAL A 178 -10.38 -7.68 -9.05
CA VAL A 178 -9.23 -7.82 -9.97
C VAL A 178 -8.85 -6.45 -10.47
N PHE A 179 -7.56 -6.14 -10.42
CA PHE A 179 -6.98 -4.91 -10.96
C PHE A 179 -6.23 -5.20 -12.26
N SER A 180 -6.34 -4.30 -13.22
CA SER A 180 -5.63 -4.38 -14.52
C SER A 180 -4.14 -4.02 -14.46
N ALA A 181 -3.53 -4.07 -13.26
CA ALA A 181 -2.09 -3.96 -13.06
C ALA A 181 -1.65 -4.70 -11.80
N GLU A 182 -0.41 -5.20 -11.81
CA GLU A 182 0.25 -5.77 -10.61
C GLU A 182 0.51 -4.74 -9.50
N ASP A 183 0.40 -3.45 -9.83
CA ASP A 183 0.61 -2.32 -8.93
C ASP A 183 -0.30 -1.18 -9.37
N GLY A 184 -1.59 -1.32 -9.07
CA GLY A 184 -2.62 -0.34 -9.44
C GLY A 184 -2.49 1.01 -8.71
N GLY A 185 -1.77 1.03 -7.60
CA GLY A 185 -1.74 2.17 -6.68
C GLY A 185 -3.07 2.37 -5.96
N PHE A 186 -3.05 3.14 -4.88
CA PHE A 186 -4.25 3.46 -4.12
C PHE A 186 -4.05 4.85 -3.52
N GLY A 187 -5.01 5.76 -3.73
CA GLY A 187 -4.96 7.12 -3.18
C GLY A 187 -6.31 7.54 -2.61
N PHE A 188 -6.33 8.05 -1.37
CA PHE A 188 -7.53 8.67 -0.82
C PHE A 188 -7.61 10.13 -1.24
N VAL A 189 -8.66 10.48 -1.97
CA VAL A 189 -8.77 11.78 -2.65
C VAL A 189 -8.74 12.93 -1.65
N ALA A 190 -9.54 12.84 -0.58
CA ALA A 190 -9.61 13.89 0.43
C ALA A 190 -8.26 14.03 1.18
N ASP A 191 -7.66 12.93 1.63
CA ASP A 191 -6.38 12.95 2.33
C ASP A 191 -5.26 13.56 1.47
N GLN A 192 -5.21 13.20 0.19
CA GLN A 192 -4.21 13.73 -0.74
C GLN A 192 -4.44 15.20 -1.07
N ALA A 193 -5.70 15.61 -1.27
CA ALA A 193 -6.04 17.01 -1.51
C ALA A 193 -5.70 17.90 -0.30
N PHE A 194 -6.03 17.44 0.92
CA PHE A 194 -5.79 18.19 2.15
C PHE A 194 -4.35 18.07 2.69
N ALA A 195 -3.49 17.27 2.07
CA ALA A 195 -2.05 17.26 2.33
C ALA A 195 -1.32 18.45 1.67
N LEU A 196 -1.97 19.18 0.76
CA LEU A 196 -1.42 20.39 0.14
C LEU A 196 -1.32 21.55 1.16
N PRO A 197 -0.45 22.54 0.91
CA PRO A 197 -0.37 23.76 1.70
C PRO A 197 -1.69 24.55 1.73
N ASP A 198 -1.89 25.33 2.80
CA ASP A 198 -3.15 26.04 3.06
C ASP A 198 -3.51 27.03 1.96
N ASP A 199 -2.53 27.78 1.45
CA ASP A 199 -2.72 28.74 0.37
C ASP A 199 -3.17 28.04 -0.91
N VAL A 200 -2.59 26.87 -1.22
CA VAL A 200 -3.02 26.05 -2.36
C VAL A 200 -4.47 25.58 -2.18
N ILE A 201 -4.83 25.04 -1.01
CA ILE A 201 -6.20 24.56 -0.74
C ILE A 201 -7.20 25.72 -0.80
N ALA A 202 -6.90 26.84 -0.13
CA ALA A 202 -7.77 28.01 -0.07
C ALA A 202 -8.05 28.54 -1.48
N THR A 203 -7.00 28.72 -2.30
CA THR A 203 -7.15 29.19 -3.68
C THR A 203 -8.00 28.25 -4.53
N GLN A 204 -7.82 26.93 -4.39
CA GLN A 204 -8.63 25.94 -5.14
C GLN A 204 -10.10 25.90 -4.71
N LEU A 205 -10.40 26.32 -3.48
CA LEU A 205 -11.75 26.45 -2.95
C LEU A 205 -12.30 27.88 -3.09
N GLY A 206 -11.68 28.72 -3.92
CA GLY A 206 -12.12 30.08 -4.21
C GLY A 206 -11.99 31.04 -3.03
N ASP A 207 -11.02 30.81 -2.16
CA ASP A 207 -10.75 31.55 -0.92
C ASP A 207 -11.96 31.64 0.02
N ALA A 208 -12.90 30.70 -0.12
CA ALA A 208 -14.17 30.68 0.62
C ALA A 208 -14.03 30.11 2.04
N ILE A 209 -12.92 29.44 2.35
CA ILE A 209 -12.66 28.85 3.67
C ILE A 209 -11.40 29.40 4.30
N SER A 210 -11.41 29.55 5.63
CA SER A 210 -10.27 30.04 6.39
C SER A 210 -9.21 28.94 6.60
N GLY A 211 -7.96 29.33 6.90
CA GLY A 211 -6.94 28.37 7.33
C GLY A 211 -7.36 27.55 8.56
N ALA A 212 -8.11 28.18 9.49
CA ALA A 212 -8.66 27.49 10.65
C ALA A 212 -9.69 26.40 10.27
N ASP A 213 -10.47 26.63 9.21
CA ASP A 213 -11.38 25.61 8.67
C ASP A 213 -10.63 24.48 7.97
N ILE A 214 -9.56 24.79 7.24
CA ILE A 214 -8.68 23.78 6.63
C ILE A 214 -8.11 22.86 7.71
N ASP A 215 -7.57 23.43 8.79
CA ASP A 215 -7.03 22.66 9.91
C ASP A 215 -8.10 21.81 10.61
N ARG A 216 -9.30 22.38 10.80
CA ARG A 216 -10.45 21.65 11.35
C ARG A 216 -10.82 20.46 10.47
N ILE A 217 -10.84 20.62 9.15
CA ILE A 217 -11.15 19.52 8.22
C ILE A 217 -10.06 18.46 8.25
N ARG A 218 -8.77 18.84 8.20
CA ARG A 218 -7.64 17.91 8.31
C ARG A 218 -7.74 17.03 9.56
N ALA A 219 -8.06 17.63 10.70
CA ALA A 219 -8.23 16.91 11.96
C ALA A 219 -9.45 15.98 11.97
N ALA A 220 -10.47 16.26 11.14
CA ALA A 220 -11.71 15.49 11.07
C ALA A 220 -11.68 14.37 10.02
N LEU A 221 -10.67 14.32 9.13
CA LEU A 221 -10.56 13.25 8.14
C LEU A 221 -10.48 11.87 8.82
N PRO A 222 -11.32 10.89 8.44
CA PRO A 222 -11.28 9.56 9.06
C PRO A 222 -9.92 8.88 8.86
N ALA A 223 -9.38 8.34 9.95
CA ALA A 223 -8.22 7.45 9.88
C ALA A 223 -8.59 6.11 9.21
N GLY A 224 -7.62 5.49 8.54
CA GLY A 224 -7.81 4.19 7.88
C GLY A 224 -8.49 4.28 6.52
N VAL A 225 -8.95 3.12 6.02
CA VAL A 225 -9.44 2.93 4.64
C VAL A 225 -10.96 3.10 4.48
N ALA A 226 -11.69 3.04 5.59
CA ALA A 226 -13.14 3.09 5.63
C ALA A 226 -13.62 3.98 6.78
N ALA A 227 -14.83 4.51 6.64
CA ALA A 227 -15.58 5.17 7.68
C ALA A 227 -16.91 4.43 7.93
N GLN A 228 -17.66 4.87 8.93
CA GLN A 228 -19.00 4.36 9.22
C GLN A 228 -20.07 5.39 8.87
N ILE A 229 -21.23 4.91 8.44
CA ILE A 229 -22.40 5.76 8.15
C ILE A 229 -23.25 5.83 9.43
N ASP A 230 -23.18 6.95 10.14
CA ASP A 230 -23.78 7.12 11.47
C ASP A 230 -25.28 6.74 11.53
N ALA A 231 -26.08 7.20 10.57
CA ALA A 231 -27.51 6.85 10.52
C ALA A 231 -27.76 5.35 10.34
N CYS A 232 -26.88 4.65 9.61
CA CYS A 232 -26.95 3.21 9.45
C CYS A 232 -26.53 2.49 10.73
N VAL A 233 -25.44 2.94 11.36
CA VAL A 233 -24.94 2.39 12.62
C VAL A 233 -26.02 2.45 13.72
N GLU A 234 -26.72 3.58 13.81
CA GLU A 234 -27.84 3.76 14.74
C GLU A 234 -28.98 2.79 14.44
N LYS A 235 -29.42 2.70 13.17
CA LYS A 235 -30.46 1.77 12.71
C LYS A 235 -30.10 0.31 13.02
N CYS A 236 -28.87 -0.09 12.73
CA CYS A 236 -28.38 -1.46 12.88
C CYS A 236 -27.89 -1.79 14.30
N LYS A 237 -27.90 -0.82 15.22
CA LYS A 237 -27.42 -0.96 16.60
C LYS A 237 -25.98 -1.51 16.67
N ILE A 238 -25.14 -1.07 15.73
CA ILE A 238 -23.73 -1.45 15.67
C ILE A 238 -22.96 -0.57 16.66
N GLU A 239 -22.09 -1.15 17.48
CA GLU A 239 -21.17 -0.34 18.29
C GLU A 239 -20.21 0.43 17.36
N LYS A 240 -20.13 1.76 17.51
CA LYS A 240 -19.21 2.58 16.72
C LYS A 240 -17.78 2.06 16.91
N ARG A 241 -17.17 1.57 15.84
CA ARG A 241 -15.78 1.10 15.87
C ARG A 241 -14.91 2.26 15.41
N HIS A 242 -13.99 2.70 16.26
CA HIS A 242 -12.85 3.48 15.77
C HIS A 242 -12.01 2.54 14.89
N PHE A 243 -12.03 2.76 13.57
CA PHE A 243 -11.09 2.11 12.64
C PHE A 243 -9.67 2.66 12.92
N GLN A 244 -9.08 2.25 14.04
CA GLN A 244 -7.65 2.40 14.28
C GLN A 244 -6.96 1.29 13.49
N GLY A 245 -6.12 1.68 12.54
CA GLY A 245 -5.20 0.75 11.87
C GLY A 245 -4.47 -0.10 12.92
N GLY A 246 -4.54 -1.42 12.73
CA GLY A 246 -3.70 -2.41 13.39
C GLY A 246 -3.53 -2.26 14.90
N LYS A 247 -4.55 -2.62 15.69
CA LYS A 247 -4.30 -3.20 17.02
C LYS A 247 -5.06 -4.51 17.16
N SER A 248 -4.29 -5.58 16.93
CA SER A 248 -4.40 -6.89 17.54
C SER A 248 -5.53 -7.00 18.58
N THR A 249 -6.57 -7.76 18.23
CA THR A 249 -7.65 -8.06 19.16
C THR A 249 -7.12 -8.95 20.29
N ARG A 250 -7.81 -8.91 21.43
CA ARG A 250 -7.48 -9.55 22.72
C ARG A 250 -7.12 -11.05 22.67
N LEU A 251 -7.29 -11.72 21.53
CA LEU A 251 -6.98 -13.13 21.28
C LEU A 251 -5.53 -13.40 20.85
N GLU A 252 -4.77 -12.41 20.37
CA GLU A 252 -3.36 -12.63 19.94
C GLU A 252 -2.34 -12.49 21.08
N ARG A 253 -2.79 -12.22 22.33
CA ARG A 253 -1.88 -12.21 23.48
C ARG A 253 -1.46 -13.61 23.96
N GLU A 254 -2.04 -14.67 23.41
CA GLU A 254 -1.78 -16.05 23.86
C GLU A 254 -0.96 -16.92 22.89
N CYS A 255 -0.63 -16.43 21.69
CA CYS A 255 0.32 -17.10 20.79
C CYS A 255 1.32 -16.08 20.24
N GLY A 256 2.51 -16.02 20.85
CA GLY A 256 3.59 -15.13 20.43
C GLY A 256 4.08 -15.43 19.02
N VAL A 257 3.95 -14.46 18.13
CA VAL A 257 4.65 -14.42 16.85
C VAL A 257 5.76 -13.38 16.99
N ASP A 258 7.02 -13.84 16.90
CA ASP A 258 8.21 -13.00 16.96
C ASP A 258 8.22 -11.99 15.81
N GLY A 259 7.63 -10.82 16.07
CA GLY A 259 7.67 -9.66 15.18
C GLY A 259 9.01 -8.94 15.33
N VAL A 260 9.87 -9.06 14.32
CA VAL A 260 11.07 -8.25 14.12
C VAL A 260 10.65 -6.77 14.07
N LEU A 261 10.91 -6.06 15.16
CA LEU A 261 10.67 -4.64 15.30
C LEU A 261 11.89 -3.88 14.75
N VAL A 262 11.80 -3.35 13.54
CA VAL A 262 12.76 -2.35 13.04
C VAL A 262 12.49 -1.03 13.79
N ARG A 263 13.16 -0.83 14.93
CA ARG A 263 13.24 0.48 15.60
C ARG A 263 14.50 1.21 15.15
N GLY A 264 14.30 2.32 14.45
CA GLY A 264 15.33 3.31 14.20
C GLY A 264 15.82 3.95 15.49
N LEU A 265 17.13 4.16 15.54
CA LEU A 265 17.93 5.11 16.31
C LEU A 265 17.16 6.05 17.26
N GLN A 266 17.31 5.85 18.57
CA GLN A 266 18.01 6.75 19.51
C GLN A 266 17.65 6.43 20.98
N ALA A 267 18.65 6.62 21.85
CA ALA A 267 18.59 6.80 23.30
C ALA A 267 18.55 5.58 24.25
N GLU A 268 19.71 5.37 24.86
CA GLU A 268 19.98 5.15 26.29
C GLU A 268 19.62 3.81 26.97
N VAL A 269 20.70 3.02 27.11
CA VAL A 269 21.12 2.21 28.26
C VAL A 269 20.27 2.38 29.53
N TRP A 270 19.54 1.33 29.92
CA TRP A 270 19.40 0.90 31.32
C TRP A 270 19.22 -0.62 31.39
N MET A 271 20.16 -1.28 32.10
CA MET A 271 20.04 -2.66 32.55
C MET A 271 18.92 -2.77 33.60
N LEU A 272 18.13 -3.86 33.59
CA LEU A 272 17.81 -4.63 34.80
C LEU A 272 17.07 -5.95 34.48
N SER A 273 17.73 -7.03 34.91
CA SER A 273 17.30 -8.40 35.16
C SER A 273 15.82 -8.64 35.51
N ALA A 274 15.19 -9.62 34.87
CA ALA A 274 14.26 -10.55 35.55
C ALA A 274 14.19 -11.92 34.83
N ARG A 275 14.29 -12.98 35.65
CA ARG A 275 14.36 -14.40 35.32
C ARG A 275 12.99 -15.09 35.44
N ARG A 276 12.85 -16.25 34.75
CA ARG A 276 11.88 -17.37 34.92
C ARG A 276 10.41 -16.99 34.60
N GLY A 277 9.62 -17.72 33.83
CA GLY A 277 9.67 -19.10 33.34
C GLY A 277 8.28 -19.69 33.55
N THR A 278 7.53 -19.97 32.49
CA THR A 278 6.31 -20.80 32.51
C THR A 278 6.05 -21.37 31.11
N ARG A 279 5.85 -22.69 31.07
CA ARG A 279 5.46 -23.50 29.91
C ARG A 279 3.99 -23.23 29.58
N CYS A 280 3.63 -23.11 28.30
CA CYS A 280 2.25 -23.28 27.82
C CYS A 280 2.18 -24.58 26.98
N GLY A 281 1.27 -25.47 27.34
CA GLY A 281 0.84 -26.61 26.54
C GLY A 281 -0.40 -26.24 25.71
N CYS A 282 -0.63 -26.99 24.64
CA CYS A 282 -1.57 -26.80 23.53
C CYS A 282 -2.98 -26.31 23.91
#